data_AF-A0A4S0RVL1-F1
#
_entry.id   AF-A0A4S0RVL1-F1
#
_cell.length_a   1.000
_cell.length_b   1.000
_cell.length_c   1.000
_cell.angle_alpha   90.00
_cell.angle_beta   90.00
_cell.angle_gamma   90.00
#
_symmetry.space_group_name_H-M   'P 1'
#
loop_
_entity.id
_entity.type
_entity.pdbx_description
1 polymer ?
#
loop_
_entity_poly.entity_id
_entity_poly.type
_entity_poly.pdbx_seq_one_letter_code
_entity_poly.pdbx_strand_id
1 'polypeptide(L)'
;MFSPARMPVRACMVVAQCWLCRVAQNVSPAGLGNPRGQRDCVAARATPGRQHGATSGGCSSAMVGLQSGDRCSWQAAYRSRLTSPKRRSSLSRDKMLNDVFVLDAICHAYNFRLANRIGQPYANGIADGVFQMHREFSPPNRPDLLLDRDTFDNRICDVDVTGHSIFGESHTDAVIYHELPLYGYFKDGGSPLAIGEGMRDRWPGRVFLYGGISPHQDGVLDRIDELVEKHKISGIKLYPHDMIDGKLRSFGMDDAELMYPIFERVRKRGLRMVAIHKAIVMGPVPIEPYFPFEVGAAARAFPELTFEIVHGGWAFMEETVSLLQWHPNITVSTEGTTGLLFKAPRKFAEILGTLMAAGATDRILWAIGGLMIHSRDFEEAFWRFEMPQDLIDGYGFPPLTDEVKRGILGLNAARLLGLDVQATKSAIANDEFAKPRRLAPQWSELRRHAA
;
A
#
# COMPACT_ATOMS: atom_id res chain seq x y z
N MET A 1 44.82 7.12 -34.14
CA MET A 1 44.03 5.90 -34.38
C MET A 1 43.59 5.33 -33.05
N PHE A 2 42.36 5.58 -32.63
CA PHE A 2 41.59 4.75 -31.70
C PHE A 2 40.12 5.11 -31.92
N SER A 3 39.33 4.10 -32.27
CA SER A 3 37.90 4.22 -32.60
C SER A 3 37.06 3.85 -31.37
N PRO A 4 36.00 4.58 -31.01
CA PRO A 4 35.13 4.19 -29.91
C PRO A 4 34.08 3.18 -30.40
N ALA A 5 34.04 2.02 -29.74
CA ALA A 5 33.06 0.98 -29.98
C ALA A 5 31.65 1.44 -29.55
N ARG A 6 30.68 1.30 -30.46
CA ARG A 6 29.25 1.49 -30.21
C ARG A 6 28.72 0.33 -29.34
N MET A 7 28.15 0.63 -28.18
CA MET A 7 27.24 -0.27 -27.47
C MET A 7 25.86 -0.25 -28.14
N PRO A 8 25.19 -1.40 -28.33
CA PRO A 8 23.82 -1.42 -28.82
C PRO A 8 22.84 -1.16 -27.67
N VAL A 9 22.10 -0.05 -27.76
CA VAL A 9 20.89 0.18 -26.97
C VAL A 9 19.82 -0.78 -27.47
N ARG A 10 19.46 -1.79 -26.67
CA ARG A 10 18.27 -2.60 -26.91
C ARG A 10 17.08 -1.91 -26.22
N ALA A 11 16.15 -1.43 -27.04
CA ALA A 11 14.85 -0.97 -26.59
C ALA A 11 14.07 -2.17 -25.99
N CYS A 12 13.72 -2.08 -24.71
CA CYS A 12 12.75 -2.98 -24.09
C CYS A 12 11.34 -2.48 -24.40
N MET A 13 10.57 -3.30 -25.12
CA MET A 13 9.13 -3.12 -25.28
C MET A 13 8.44 -3.31 -23.92
N VAL A 14 7.71 -2.29 -23.47
CA VAL A 14 6.82 -2.34 -22.32
C VAL A 14 5.51 -3.04 -22.73
N VAL A 15 5.18 -4.13 -22.05
CA VAL A 15 3.84 -4.74 -22.12
C VAL A 15 2.97 -4.05 -21.06
N ALA A 16 2.13 -3.12 -21.49
CA ALA A 16 1.09 -2.55 -20.64
C ALA A 16 -0.01 -3.60 -20.39
N GLN A 17 -0.34 -3.88 -19.12
CA GLN A 17 -1.44 -4.76 -18.75
C GLN A 17 -2.49 -4.00 -17.92
N CYS A 18 -3.63 -3.72 -18.55
CA CYS A 18 -4.82 -3.17 -17.92
C CYS A 18 -5.47 -4.20 -16.98
N TRP A 19 -5.56 -3.88 -15.69
CA TRP A 19 -6.27 -4.70 -14.69
C TRP A 19 -7.52 -4.02 -14.10
N LEU A 20 -7.95 -2.87 -14.64
CA LEU A 20 -9.07 -2.07 -14.10
C LEU A 20 -10.48 -2.48 -14.59
N CYS A 21 -10.64 -3.40 -15.54
CA CYS A 21 -11.95 -3.67 -16.15
C CYS A 21 -12.85 -4.70 -15.43
N ARG A 22 -12.48 -5.25 -14.26
CA ARG A 22 -13.30 -6.30 -13.62
C ARG A 22 -14.16 -5.87 -12.43
N VAL A 23 -14.11 -4.59 -12.04
CA VAL A 23 -14.93 -4.05 -10.93
C VAL A 23 -16.19 -3.30 -11.43
N ALA A 24 -16.30 -3.01 -12.74
CA ALA A 24 -17.38 -2.18 -13.30
C ALA A 24 -18.61 -2.94 -13.87
N GLN A 25 -18.79 -4.24 -13.61
CA GLN A 25 -19.85 -5.03 -14.26
C GLN A 25 -20.96 -5.58 -13.34
N ASN A 26 -21.14 -5.07 -12.12
CA ASN A 26 -22.27 -5.46 -11.25
C ASN A 26 -23.19 -4.28 -10.91
N VAL A 27 -23.66 -3.55 -11.93
CA VAL A 27 -24.84 -2.68 -11.81
C VAL A 27 -25.86 -3.16 -12.84
N SER A 28 -26.86 -3.93 -12.39
CA SER A 28 -28.05 -4.23 -13.19
C SER A 28 -28.98 -3.01 -13.18
N PRO A 29 -29.39 -2.46 -14.32
CA PRO A 29 -30.54 -1.57 -14.38
C PRO A 29 -31.80 -2.42 -14.55
N ALA A 30 -32.55 -2.60 -13.47
CA ALA A 30 -33.92 -3.06 -13.56
C ALA A 30 -34.83 -1.86 -13.87
N GLY A 31 -35.56 -1.95 -14.97
CA GLY A 31 -36.74 -1.15 -15.25
C GLY A 31 -36.50 0.10 -16.07
N LEU A 32 -36.89 0.06 -17.35
CA LEU A 32 -37.82 1.01 -17.99
C LEU A 32 -38.16 0.49 -19.40
N GLY A 33 -39.43 0.66 -19.75
CA GLY A 33 -40.13 -0.13 -20.76
C GLY A 33 -39.83 0.22 -22.22
N ASN A 34 -40.15 -0.75 -23.08
CA ASN A 34 -40.23 -0.63 -24.53
C ASN A 34 -41.48 0.20 -24.91
N PRO A 35 -41.41 1.08 -25.93
CA PRO A 35 -42.11 0.74 -27.15
C PRO A 35 -41.41 1.14 -28.47
N ARG A 36 -41.41 0.18 -29.40
CA ARG A 36 -41.61 0.22 -30.86
C ARG A 36 -41.42 1.58 -31.58
N GLY A 37 -40.52 1.58 -32.58
CA GLY A 37 -40.53 2.52 -33.70
C GLY A 37 -39.52 2.12 -34.78
N GLN A 38 -40.02 1.82 -35.98
CA GLN A 38 -39.31 1.37 -37.18
C GLN A 38 -38.70 2.54 -38.00
N ARG A 39 -37.79 2.19 -38.93
CA ARG A 39 -37.26 2.92 -40.13
C ARG A 39 -35.99 3.74 -39.90
N ASP A 40 -35.01 3.85 -40.80
CA ASP A 40 -34.66 3.22 -42.09
C ASP A 40 -33.23 3.70 -42.46
N CYS A 41 -32.45 2.84 -43.15
CA CYS A 41 -31.41 3.14 -44.16
C CYS A 41 -30.15 3.97 -43.75
N VAL A 42 -28.91 3.72 -44.23
CA VAL A 42 -28.43 3.38 -45.57
C VAL A 42 -27.09 2.62 -45.46
N ALA A 43 -26.93 1.54 -46.23
CA ALA A 43 -25.66 0.89 -46.52
C ALA A 43 -25.15 1.33 -47.90
N ALA A 44 -23.88 1.74 -48.01
CA ALA A 44 -23.22 2.00 -49.28
C ALA A 44 -22.50 0.72 -49.75
N ARG A 45 -22.85 0.27 -50.96
CA ARG A 45 -22.20 -0.79 -51.72
C ARG A 45 -21.03 -0.23 -52.54
N ALA A 46 -20.00 -1.03 -52.77
CA ALA A 46 -19.20 -0.99 -53.98
C ALA A 46 -19.02 -2.42 -54.55
N THR A 47 -19.23 -2.55 -55.86
CA THR A 47 -19.33 -3.76 -56.69
C THR A 47 -17.98 -4.31 -57.20
N PRO A 48 -17.91 -5.56 -57.67
CA PRO A 48 -16.67 -6.24 -58.06
C PRO A 48 -16.38 -6.21 -59.58
N GLY A 49 -15.10 -6.32 -59.97
CA GLY A 49 -14.67 -6.39 -61.37
C GLY A 49 -13.41 -7.23 -61.62
N ARG A 50 -13.64 -8.41 -62.21
CA ARG A 50 -12.85 -9.23 -63.18
C ARG A 50 -11.37 -9.63 -62.97
N GLN A 51 -11.14 -10.87 -63.40
CA GLN A 51 -9.94 -11.72 -63.43
C GLN A 51 -8.89 -11.33 -64.49
N HIS A 52 -7.61 -11.57 -64.21
CA HIS A 52 -6.67 -12.40 -65.01
C HIS A 52 -5.28 -12.48 -64.34
N GLY A 53 -4.59 -13.61 -64.52
CA GLY A 53 -3.12 -13.71 -64.39
C GLY A 53 -2.61 -14.80 -63.45
N ALA A 54 -2.19 -15.92 -64.03
CA ALA A 54 -1.51 -17.03 -63.37
C ALA A 54 -0.09 -16.63 -62.88
N THR A 55 0.39 -17.28 -61.81
CA THR A 55 1.63 -18.10 -61.84
C THR A 55 1.79 -18.88 -60.53
N SER A 56 2.10 -20.15 -60.70
CA SER A 56 2.39 -21.17 -59.71
C SER A 56 3.78 -20.97 -59.07
N GLY A 57 3.86 -21.14 -57.75
CA GLY A 57 5.12 -21.31 -57.03
C GLY A 57 4.82 -21.81 -55.62
N GLY A 58 4.99 -23.11 -55.40
CA GLY A 58 4.62 -23.77 -54.15
C GLY A 58 5.51 -23.41 -52.97
N CYS A 59 4.94 -23.50 -51.78
CA CYS A 59 5.69 -23.91 -50.60
C CYS A 59 4.78 -24.59 -49.59
N SER A 60 5.31 -25.66 -49.02
CA SER A 60 4.72 -26.64 -48.11
C SER A 60 3.98 -26.03 -46.92
N SER A 61 2.78 -26.55 -46.66
CA SER A 61 2.03 -26.34 -45.44
C SER A 61 2.65 -27.15 -44.28
N ALA A 62 3.34 -26.48 -43.36
CA ALA A 62 3.59 -26.99 -42.01
C ALA A 62 2.65 -26.27 -41.05
N MET A 63 1.51 -26.90 -40.73
CA MET A 63 0.68 -26.51 -39.58
C MET A 63 1.44 -26.90 -38.30
N VAL A 64 1.93 -25.91 -37.56
CA VAL A 64 2.30 -26.08 -36.15
C VAL A 64 1.10 -25.64 -35.33
N GLY A 65 0.39 -26.63 -34.77
CA GLY A 65 -0.64 -26.41 -33.77
C GLY A 65 -0.02 -25.89 -32.48
N LEU A 66 -0.37 -24.67 -32.09
CA LEU A 66 -0.12 -24.12 -30.77
C LEU A 66 -1.13 -24.75 -29.80
N GLN A 67 -0.72 -25.82 -29.13
CA GLN A 67 -1.46 -26.35 -27.97
C GLN A 67 -1.36 -25.36 -26.81
N SER A 68 -2.52 -25.03 -26.26
CA SER A 68 -2.69 -24.28 -25.03
C SER A 68 -2.26 -25.11 -23.81
N GLY A 69 -0.99 -25.09 -23.47
CA GLY A 69 -0.47 -25.66 -22.22
C GLY A 69 0.80 -24.92 -21.86
N ASP A 70 0.75 -24.13 -20.78
CA ASP A 70 1.91 -23.71 -19.94
C ASP A 70 1.63 -22.45 -19.09
N ARG A 71 0.45 -22.36 -18.48
CA ARG A 71 0.20 -21.41 -17.37
C ARG A 71 0.02 -22.08 -16.01
N CYS A 72 -0.15 -23.40 -15.96
CA CYS A 72 -0.46 -24.14 -14.73
C CYS A 72 0.77 -24.75 -14.03
N SER A 73 1.89 -24.93 -14.74
CA SER A 73 3.10 -25.61 -14.22
C SER A 73 3.93 -24.73 -13.27
N TRP A 74 3.91 -23.41 -13.43
CA TRP A 74 4.71 -22.48 -12.63
C TRP A 74 4.21 -22.30 -11.19
N GLN A 75 2.88 -22.24 -10.97
CA GLN A 75 2.32 -22.13 -9.63
C GLN A 75 2.59 -23.39 -8.79
N ALA A 76 2.62 -24.57 -9.42
CA ALA A 76 2.94 -25.83 -8.77
C ALA A 76 4.44 -25.95 -8.44
N ALA A 77 5.32 -25.52 -9.35
CA ALA A 77 6.78 -25.51 -9.11
C ALA A 77 7.21 -24.46 -8.07
N TYR A 78 6.48 -23.34 -7.94
CA TYR A 78 6.70 -22.36 -6.88
C TYR A 78 6.24 -22.87 -5.51
N ARG A 79 5.09 -23.57 -5.45
CA ARG A 79 4.62 -24.24 -4.23
C ARG A 79 5.60 -25.32 -3.73
N SER A 80 6.31 -26.02 -4.62
CA SER A 80 7.28 -27.06 -4.25
C SER A 80 8.68 -26.53 -3.91
N ARG A 81 9.01 -25.28 -4.23
CA ARG A 81 10.29 -24.66 -3.83
C ARG A 81 10.25 -23.93 -2.48
N LEU A 82 9.05 -23.56 -2.01
CA LEU A 82 8.83 -23.20 -0.61
C LEU A 82 9.09 -24.37 0.37
N THR A 83 9.21 -25.61 -0.14
CA THR A 83 9.39 -26.81 0.66
C THR A 83 10.81 -27.38 0.63
N SER A 84 11.82 -26.68 0.09
CA SER A 84 13.22 -27.10 0.23
C SER A 84 13.89 -26.31 1.36
N PRO A 85 14.06 -26.89 2.57
CA PRO A 85 14.66 -26.18 3.68
C PRO A 85 16.18 -26.23 3.52
N LYS A 86 16.78 -25.18 2.96
CA LYS A 86 18.14 -24.84 3.37
C LYS A 86 18.05 -24.44 4.84
N ARG A 87 18.81 -25.13 5.71
CA ARG A 87 18.84 -25.01 7.18
C ARG A 87 18.96 -23.55 7.65
N ARG A 88 17.85 -22.83 7.76
CA ARG A 88 17.64 -21.78 8.75
C ARG A 88 17.01 -22.45 9.97
N SER A 89 17.52 -22.15 11.16
CA SER A 89 17.16 -22.81 12.42
C SER A 89 15.66 -23.04 12.59
N SER A 90 15.27 -24.21 13.10
CA SER A 90 13.91 -24.64 13.43
C SER A 90 13.30 -23.87 14.62
N LEU A 91 13.38 -22.54 14.62
CA LEU A 91 12.71 -21.71 15.59
C LEU A 91 11.20 -21.84 15.36
N SER A 92 10.44 -22.13 16.42
CA SER A 92 8.97 -22.11 16.39
C SER A 92 8.47 -20.78 15.80
N ARG A 93 7.36 -20.77 15.04
CA ARG A 93 6.81 -19.54 14.41
C ARG A 93 6.75 -18.36 15.40
N ASP A 94 6.38 -18.65 16.65
CA ASP A 94 6.26 -17.68 17.76
C ASP A 94 7.58 -17.03 18.20
N LYS A 95 8.75 -17.54 17.78
CA LYS A 95 10.08 -17.05 18.19
C LYS A 95 10.92 -16.48 17.04
N MET A 96 10.36 -16.42 15.83
CA MET A 96 11.12 -16.14 14.60
C MET A 96 11.73 -14.73 14.52
N LEU A 97 11.06 -13.72 15.07
CA LEU A 97 11.45 -12.31 14.97
C LEU A 97 11.74 -11.67 16.35
N ASN A 98 12.03 -12.49 17.37
CA ASN A 98 12.30 -11.98 18.72
C ASN A 98 13.59 -11.14 18.80
N ASP A 99 14.53 -11.32 17.87
CA ASP A 99 15.77 -10.55 17.74
C ASP A 99 15.69 -9.44 16.67
N VAL A 100 14.55 -9.30 15.99
CA VAL A 100 14.29 -8.26 14.99
C VAL A 100 13.45 -7.17 15.63
N PHE A 101 13.84 -5.91 15.42
CA PHE A 101 12.98 -4.77 15.76
C PHE A 101 12.01 -4.54 14.61
N VAL A 102 10.71 -4.66 14.87
CA VAL A 102 9.67 -4.49 13.85
C VAL A 102 8.89 -3.22 14.17
N LEU A 103 8.89 -2.28 13.23
CA LEU A 103 8.13 -1.04 13.30
C LEU A 103 7.22 -0.98 12.06
N ASP A 104 5.92 -1.16 12.25
CA ASP A 104 4.95 -1.01 11.17
C ASP A 104 4.71 0.47 10.91
N ALA A 105 5.15 0.95 9.75
CA ALA A 105 5.10 2.35 9.40
C ALA A 105 3.68 2.85 9.10
N ILE A 106 2.69 1.97 8.93
CA ILE A 106 1.28 2.38 8.76
C ILE A 106 0.34 1.44 9.48
N CYS A 107 -0.25 1.96 10.56
CA CYS A 107 -1.38 1.37 11.25
C CYS A 107 -2.63 2.25 11.12
N HIS A 108 -3.74 1.63 10.74
CA HIS A 108 -5.08 2.18 10.77
C HIS A 108 -6.02 1.31 11.63
N ALA A 109 -6.95 1.96 12.32
CA ALA A 109 -8.10 1.33 12.96
C ALA A 109 -9.37 1.86 12.29
N TYR A 110 -9.80 1.18 11.22
CA TYR A 110 -10.85 1.68 10.35
C TYR A 110 -12.22 1.76 11.04
N ASN A 111 -12.84 2.95 11.04
CA ASN A 111 -14.17 3.17 11.61
C ASN A 111 -15.22 3.26 10.51
N PHE A 112 -15.64 2.11 9.97
CA PHE A 112 -16.63 2.06 8.89
C PHE A 112 -18.06 1.83 9.37
N ARG A 113 -18.33 2.01 10.67
CA ARG A 113 -19.67 1.97 11.26
C ARG A 113 -20.64 2.84 10.47
N LEU A 114 -21.88 2.37 10.28
CA LEU A 114 -22.88 3.15 9.55
C LEU A 114 -23.10 4.54 10.16
N ALA A 115 -23.09 4.65 11.49
CA ALA A 115 -23.21 5.91 12.21
C ALA A 115 -22.05 6.90 11.96
N ASN A 116 -20.90 6.41 11.48
CA ASN A 116 -19.76 7.26 11.13
C ASN A 116 -19.83 7.73 9.66
N ARG A 117 -20.62 7.10 8.78
CA ARG A 117 -20.67 7.44 7.34
C ARG A 117 -21.59 8.64 7.09
N ILE A 118 -21.03 9.74 6.62
CA ILE A 118 -21.77 10.99 6.36
C ILE A 118 -21.68 11.52 4.93
N GLY A 119 -20.69 11.10 4.13
CA GLY A 119 -20.48 11.57 2.74
C GLY A 119 -20.90 10.57 1.67
N GLN A 120 -22.16 10.15 1.66
CA GLN A 120 -22.63 9.11 0.76
C GLN A 120 -22.81 9.67 -0.66
N PRO A 121 -22.59 8.88 -1.73
CA PRO A 121 -22.28 7.44 -1.73
C PRO A 121 -20.80 7.10 -1.54
N TYR A 122 -19.89 8.08 -1.51
CA TYR A 122 -18.45 7.89 -1.49
C TYR A 122 -17.95 7.12 -0.25
N ALA A 123 -18.49 7.42 0.93
CA ALA A 123 -18.17 6.71 2.16
C ALA A 123 -18.41 5.19 2.06
N ASN A 124 -19.49 4.78 1.36
CA ASN A 124 -19.78 3.37 1.12
C ASN A 124 -18.74 2.75 0.17
N GLY A 125 -18.40 3.45 -0.92
CA GLY A 125 -17.38 2.96 -1.86
C GLY A 125 -16.01 2.75 -1.23
N ILE A 126 -15.61 3.61 -0.29
CA ILE A 126 -14.36 3.45 0.47
C ILE A 126 -14.45 2.23 1.40
N ALA A 127 -15.49 2.14 2.24
CA ALA A 127 -15.67 1.02 3.15
C ALA A 127 -15.75 -0.34 2.42
N ASP A 128 -16.49 -0.39 1.30
CA ASP A 128 -16.61 -1.58 0.46
C ASP A 128 -15.28 -1.95 -0.20
N GLY A 129 -14.52 -0.96 -0.68
CA GLY A 129 -13.20 -1.15 -1.27
C GLY A 129 -12.21 -1.75 -0.28
N VAL A 130 -12.11 -1.19 0.93
CA VAL A 130 -11.20 -1.69 1.97
C VAL A 130 -11.62 -3.10 2.43
N PHE A 131 -12.91 -3.36 2.60
CA PHE A 131 -13.40 -4.71 2.93
C PHE A 131 -13.10 -5.72 1.82
N GLN A 132 -13.21 -5.32 0.55
CA GLN A 132 -12.84 -6.18 -0.57
C GLN A 132 -11.33 -6.49 -0.55
N MET A 133 -10.48 -5.51 -0.24
CA MET A 133 -9.04 -5.74 -0.06
C MET A 133 -8.75 -6.71 1.08
N HIS A 134 -9.43 -6.57 2.23
CA HIS A 134 -9.35 -7.53 3.34
C HIS A 134 -9.60 -8.97 2.85
N ARG A 135 -10.68 -9.18 2.09
CA ARG A 135 -11.05 -10.50 1.56
C ARG A 135 -10.06 -11.02 0.53
N GLU A 136 -9.53 -10.16 -0.34
CA GLU A 136 -8.69 -10.57 -1.45
C GLU A 136 -7.23 -10.82 -1.08
N PHE A 137 -6.72 -10.11 -0.07
CA PHE A 137 -5.32 -10.14 0.34
C PHE A 137 -5.06 -10.94 1.61
N SER A 138 -6.08 -11.27 2.40
CA SER A 138 -5.92 -12.21 3.52
C SER A 138 -5.32 -13.55 3.03
N PRO A 139 -4.47 -14.23 3.83
CA PRO A 139 -3.80 -15.43 3.37
C PRO A 139 -4.81 -16.53 2.95
N PRO A 140 -4.70 -17.08 1.73
CA PRO A 140 -5.73 -17.97 1.18
C PRO A 140 -5.86 -19.31 1.93
N ASN A 141 -4.84 -19.70 2.69
CA ASN A 141 -4.80 -20.88 3.53
C ASN A 141 -5.23 -20.61 4.99
N ARG A 142 -5.75 -19.41 5.29
CA ARG A 142 -6.19 -18.97 6.63
C ARG A 142 -7.58 -18.36 6.59
N PRO A 143 -8.62 -19.14 6.24
CA PRO A 143 -10.00 -18.64 6.24
C PRO A 143 -10.48 -18.19 7.63
N ASP A 144 -9.83 -18.67 8.71
CA ASP A 144 -10.05 -18.25 10.09
C ASP A 144 -9.65 -16.79 10.37
N LEU A 145 -8.86 -16.16 9.48
CA LEU A 145 -8.47 -14.76 9.58
C LEU A 145 -9.40 -13.81 8.81
N LEU A 146 -10.32 -14.35 8.01
CA LEU A 146 -11.30 -13.55 7.28
C LEU A 146 -12.42 -13.12 8.23
N LEU A 147 -12.55 -11.80 8.40
CA LEU A 147 -13.63 -11.17 9.14
C LEU A 147 -14.87 -11.07 8.24
N ASP A 148 -16.04 -11.30 8.84
CA ASP A 148 -17.30 -10.95 8.18
C ASP A 148 -17.46 -9.42 8.13
N ARG A 149 -18.44 -8.96 7.34
CA ARG A 149 -18.65 -7.52 7.10
C ARG A 149 -19.05 -6.76 8.37
N ASP A 150 -19.86 -7.35 9.23
CA ASP A 150 -20.31 -6.70 10.47
C ASP A 150 -19.13 -6.50 11.41
N THR A 151 -18.34 -7.55 11.62
CA THR A 151 -17.14 -7.50 12.43
C THR A 151 -16.14 -6.47 11.89
N PHE A 152 -15.89 -6.48 10.58
CA PHE A 152 -14.95 -5.55 9.94
C PHE A 152 -15.39 -4.09 10.08
N ASP A 153 -16.66 -3.77 9.83
CA ASP A 153 -17.12 -2.38 9.91
C ASP A 153 -17.22 -1.85 11.35
N ASN A 154 -17.58 -2.73 12.29
CA ASN A 154 -18.07 -2.30 13.60
C ASN A 154 -17.15 -2.61 14.78
N ARG A 155 -16.20 -3.54 14.64
CA ARG A 155 -15.45 -4.08 15.80
C ARG A 155 -13.94 -3.90 15.75
N ILE A 156 -13.36 -3.55 14.59
CA ILE A 156 -11.91 -3.38 14.46
C ILE A 156 -11.41 -1.99 14.88
N CYS A 157 -12.29 -0.97 14.91
CA CYS A 157 -11.95 0.34 15.46
C CYS A 157 -12.16 0.36 16.98
N ASP A 158 -11.18 -0.15 17.71
CA ASP A 158 -11.11 -0.21 19.16
C ASP A 158 -9.64 -0.23 19.63
N VAL A 159 -9.33 0.41 20.77
CA VAL A 159 -7.96 0.54 21.28
C VAL A 159 -7.36 -0.81 21.62
N ASP A 160 -8.13 -1.67 22.29
CA ASP A 160 -7.64 -2.94 22.81
C ASP A 160 -7.52 -3.96 21.68
N VAL A 161 -8.56 -4.05 20.83
CA VAL A 161 -8.50 -4.89 19.64
C VAL A 161 -7.30 -4.52 18.77
N THR A 162 -7.10 -3.23 18.49
CA THR A 162 -5.99 -2.78 17.63
C THR A 162 -4.63 -3.05 18.27
N GLY A 163 -4.45 -2.67 19.52
CA GLY A 163 -3.18 -2.86 20.21
C GLY A 163 -2.80 -4.32 20.44
N HIS A 164 -3.74 -5.16 20.89
CA HIS A 164 -3.48 -6.58 21.08
C HIS A 164 -3.22 -7.28 19.74
N SER A 165 -3.97 -6.98 18.68
CA SER A 165 -3.73 -7.61 17.37
C SER A 165 -2.37 -7.26 16.76
N ILE A 166 -1.86 -6.07 17.04
CA ILE A 166 -0.56 -5.62 16.53
C ILE A 166 0.58 -6.08 17.44
N PHE A 167 0.50 -5.86 18.75
CA PHE A 167 1.63 -6.08 19.65
C PHE A 167 1.61 -7.47 20.31
N GLY A 168 0.43 -8.00 20.62
CA GLY A 168 0.26 -9.29 21.30
C GLY A 168 0.12 -10.47 20.34
N GLU A 169 -0.45 -10.24 19.16
CA GLU A 169 -0.77 -11.28 18.18
C GLU A 169 0.19 -11.26 16.96
N SER A 170 1.09 -10.28 16.86
CA SER A 170 2.11 -10.15 15.81
C SER A 170 3.51 -9.82 16.37
N HIS A 171 4.53 -9.84 15.51
CA HIS A 171 5.92 -9.58 15.88
C HIS A 171 6.26 -8.08 16.00
N THR A 172 5.28 -7.20 15.80
CA THR A 172 5.44 -5.74 15.81
C THR A 172 5.78 -5.22 17.20
N ASP A 173 6.83 -4.38 17.29
CA ASP A 173 7.28 -3.75 18.53
C ASP A 173 6.69 -2.35 18.71
N ALA A 174 6.62 -1.59 17.62
CA ALA A 174 6.08 -0.25 17.58
C ALA A 174 5.34 0.01 16.25
N VAL A 175 4.48 1.04 16.22
CA VAL A 175 3.77 1.45 15.01
C VAL A 175 3.78 2.96 14.83
N ILE A 176 3.63 3.39 13.58
CA ILE A 176 3.14 4.74 13.26
C ILE A 176 1.65 4.61 12.96
N TYR A 177 0.83 5.12 13.89
CA TYR A 177 -0.61 5.18 13.70
C TYR A 177 -0.95 6.40 12.84
N HIS A 178 -1.62 6.16 11.72
CA HIS A 178 -2.06 7.20 10.81
C HIS A 178 -3.54 7.48 11.01
N GLU A 179 -3.87 8.71 11.40
CA GLU A 179 -5.23 9.20 11.22
C GLU A 179 -5.56 9.27 9.72
N LEU A 180 -6.78 8.88 9.32
CA LEU A 180 -7.25 9.02 7.94
C LEU A 180 -8.18 10.24 7.82
N PRO A 181 -7.69 11.40 7.33
CA PRO A 181 -8.46 12.65 7.24
C PRO A 181 -9.45 12.62 6.08
N LEU A 182 -10.49 11.79 6.23
CA LEU A 182 -11.59 11.60 5.31
C LEU A 182 -12.86 12.23 5.90
N TYR A 183 -12.74 13.44 6.44
CA TYR A 183 -13.75 14.05 7.31
C TYR A 183 -15.05 14.38 6.59
N GLY A 184 -15.00 14.61 5.28
CA GLY A 184 -16.19 14.77 4.45
C GLY A 184 -16.96 13.47 4.18
N TYR A 185 -16.35 12.32 4.44
CA TYR A 185 -16.93 11.00 4.24
C TYR A 185 -17.34 10.32 5.55
N PHE A 186 -16.52 10.54 6.58
CA PHE A 186 -16.64 9.91 7.88
C PHE A 186 -16.52 10.96 8.98
N LYS A 187 -17.51 11.01 9.89
CA LYS A 187 -17.59 12.02 10.96
C LYS A 187 -16.30 12.07 11.80
N ASP A 188 -15.77 10.92 12.16
CA ASP A 188 -14.57 10.75 12.98
C ASP A 188 -13.31 10.53 12.12
N GLY A 189 -13.39 10.77 10.80
CA GLY A 189 -12.41 10.31 9.82
C GLY A 189 -12.51 8.80 9.54
N GLY A 190 -11.71 8.31 8.60
CA GLY A 190 -11.70 6.89 8.22
C GLY A 190 -11.01 5.99 9.26
N SER A 191 -10.12 6.59 10.06
CA SER A 191 -9.35 5.97 11.14
C SER A 191 -9.10 7.07 12.18
N PRO A 192 -9.85 7.12 13.28
CA PRO A 192 -9.83 8.25 14.22
C PRO A 192 -8.50 8.34 15.01
N LEU A 193 -7.94 9.55 15.14
CA LEU A 193 -6.71 9.78 15.91
C LEU A 193 -6.79 9.28 17.36
N ALA A 194 -7.97 9.39 17.98
CA ALA A 194 -8.21 8.99 19.36
C ALA A 194 -7.89 7.51 19.65
N ILE A 195 -7.98 6.63 18.65
CA ILE A 195 -7.57 5.22 18.83
C ILE A 195 -6.06 5.13 18.98
N GLY A 196 -5.30 5.82 18.14
CA GLY A 196 -3.85 5.89 18.24
C GLY A 196 -3.40 6.53 19.56
N GLU A 197 -4.08 7.58 20.02
CA GLU A 197 -3.81 8.19 21.34
C GLU A 197 -4.09 7.23 22.48
N GLY A 198 -5.24 6.54 22.47
CA GLY A 198 -5.56 5.53 23.47
C GLY A 198 -4.53 4.39 23.50
N MET A 199 -4.05 3.95 22.33
CA MET A 199 -2.98 2.95 22.26
C MET A 199 -1.67 3.49 22.82
N ARG A 200 -1.31 4.75 22.53
CA ARG A 200 -0.09 5.39 23.05
C ARG A 200 -0.14 5.53 24.57
N ASP A 201 -1.29 5.88 25.12
CA ASP A 201 -1.48 6.06 26.56
C ASP A 201 -1.45 4.71 27.29
N ARG A 202 -2.03 3.66 26.69
CA ARG A 202 -2.03 2.30 27.26
C ARG A 202 -0.67 1.60 27.14
N TRP A 203 0.04 1.80 26.03
CA TRP A 203 1.35 1.19 25.77
C TRP A 203 2.38 2.24 25.35
N PRO A 204 2.86 3.05 26.31
CA PRO A 204 3.81 4.13 26.04
C PRO A 204 5.10 3.60 25.41
N GLY A 205 5.62 4.33 24.43
CA GLY A 205 6.83 3.96 23.68
C GLY A 205 6.59 3.03 22.49
N ARG A 206 5.37 2.50 22.30
CA ARG A 206 5.01 1.67 21.14
C ARG A 206 4.35 2.42 19.99
N VAL A 207 3.83 3.62 20.21
CA VAL A 207 2.95 4.29 19.24
C VAL A 207 3.44 5.70 18.93
N PHE A 208 3.69 5.96 17.65
CA PHE A 208 3.94 7.28 17.07
C PHE A 208 2.71 7.69 16.26
N LEU A 209 2.36 8.97 16.23
CA LEU A 209 1.12 9.43 15.61
C LEU A 209 1.40 10.32 14.42
N TYR A 210 0.78 10.02 13.28
CA TYR A 210 0.62 10.99 12.21
C TYR A 210 -0.79 11.57 12.25
N GLY A 211 -0.88 12.88 12.49
CA GLY A 211 -2.14 13.61 12.55
C GLY A 211 -2.69 13.89 11.16
N GLY A 212 -3.97 13.64 10.96
CA GLY A 212 -4.67 13.85 9.71
C GLY A 212 -4.95 15.34 9.51
N ILE A 213 -4.68 15.83 8.30
CA ILE A 213 -5.09 17.16 7.88
C ILE A 213 -5.79 17.11 6.52
N SER A 214 -6.84 17.93 6.37
CA SER A 214 -7.54 18.16 5.11
C SER A 214 -7.18 19.57 4.62
N PRO A 215 -6.36 19.75 3.57
CA PRO A 215 -5.80 21.06 3.20
C PRO A 215 -6.82 22.15 2.91
N HIS A 216 -7.98 21.77 2.38
CA HIS A 216 -9.07 22.71 2.03
C HIS A 216 -9.96 23.06 3.21
N GLN A 217 -9.73 22.49 4.40
CA GLN A 217 -10.52 22.77 5.59
C GLN A 217 -10.11 24.10 6.22
N ASP A 218 -11.11 24.90 6.61
CA ASP A 218 -10.87 26.15 7.34
C ASP A 218 -10.08 25.90 8.62
N GLY A 219 -9.11 26.77 8.90
CA GLY A 219 -8.26 26.65 10.10
C GLY A 219 -7.23 25.51 10.04
N VAL A 220 -6.91 24.96 8.87
CA VAL A 220 -5.93 23.86 8.74
C VAL A 220 -4.58 24.15 9.41
N LEU A 221 -4.11 25.41 9.39
CA LEU A 221 -2.85 25.77 10.04
C LEU A 221 -2.95 25.72 11.57
N ASP A 222 -4.09 26.09 12.13
CA ASP A 222 -4.35 26.00 13.58
C ASP A 222 -4.54 24.55 13.99
N ARG A 223 -5.11 23.70 13.12
CA ARG A 223 -5.17 22.25 13.33
C ARG A 223 -3.77 21.63 13.43
N ILE A 224 -2.80 22.06 12.61
CA ILE A 224 -1.41 21.59 12.73
C ILE A 224 -0.82 21.95 14.09
N ASP A 225 -1.07 23.19 14.54
CA ASP A 225 -0.59 23.66 15.84
C ASP A 225 -1.22 22.85 16.98
N GLU A 226 -2.52 22.60 16.91
CA GLU A 226 -3.23 21.73 17.85
C GLU A 226 -2.66 20.30 17.88
N LEU A 227 -2.46 19.69 16.71
CA LEU A 227 -1.91 18.34 16.58
C LEU A 227 -0.52 18.23 17.24
N VAL A 228 0.33 19.23 17.08
CA VAL A 228 1.66 19.26 17.71
C VAL A 228 1.54 19.54 19.21
N GLU A 229 0.76 20.53 19.61
CA GLU A 229 0.72 21.00 21.00
C GLU A 229 -0.05 20.07 21.93
N LYS A 230 -1.22 19.57 21.49
CA LYS A 230 -2.09 18.71 22.30
C LYS A 230 -1.86 17.24 22.03
N HIS A 231 -1.86 16.84 20.75
CA HIS A 231 -1.85 15.44 20.36
C HIS A 231 -0.44 14.84 20.25
N LYS A 232 0.63 15.67 20.32
CA LYS A 232 2.04 15.26 20.28
C LYS A 232 2.36 14.34 19.10
N ILE A 233 1.90 14.74 17.91
CA ILE A 233 2.17 14.00 16.68
C ILE A 233 3.66 13.99 16.30
N SER A 234 4.07 12.98 15.55
CA SER A 234 5.42 12.82 14.99
C SER A 234 5.49 13.20 13.50
N GLY A 235 4.34 13.39 12.85
CA GLY A 235 4.21 13.76 11.45
C GLY A 235 2.77 14.06 11.07
N ILE A 236 2.54 14.46 9.82
CA ILE A 236 1.18 14.68 9.30
C ILE A 236 0.83 13.64 8.24
N LYS A 237 -0.45 13.29 8.16
CA LYS A 237 -1.03 12.43 7.13
C LYS A 237 -1.99 13.24 6.27
N LEU A 238 -1.86 13.08 4.96
CA LEU A 238 -2.68 13.70 3.93
C LEU A 238 -3.40 12.64 3.11
N TYR A 239 -4.59 12.99 2.64
CA TYR A 239 -5.33 12.23 1.64
C TYR A 239 -5.61 13.15 0.43
N PRO A 240 -5.42 12.72 -0.83
CA PRO A 240 -5.43 13.60 -2.01
C PRO A 240 -6.72 14.38 -2.28
N HIS A 241 -7.80 14.04 -1.59
CA HIS A 241 -9.10 14.65 -1.77
C HIS A 241 -9.94 14.56 -0.50
N ASP A 242 -10.95 15.41 -0.39
CA ASP A 242 -11.98 15.36 0.65
C ASP A 242 -13.29 15.97 0.15
N MET A 243 -14.39 15.76 0.87
CA MET A 243 -15.66 16.45 0.62
C MET A 243 -15.80 17.64 1.57
N ILE A 244 -15.63 18.85 1.04
CA ILE A 244 -15.76 20.10 1.80
C ILE A 244 -16.95 20.88 1.24
N ASP A 245 -17.90 21.24 2.11
CA ASP A 245 -19.15 21.92 1.76
C ASP A 245 -19.94 21.24 0.63
N GLY A 246 -19.98 19.90 0.66
CA GLY A 246 -20.64 19.08 -0.35
C GLY A 246 -19.94 19.04 -1.71
N LYS A 247 -18.74 19.60 -1.83
CA LYS A 247 -17.93 19.60 -3.05
C LYS A 247 -16.69 18.74 -2.87
N LEU A 248 -16.41 17.92 -3.87
CA LEU A 248 -15.14 17.20 -3.94
C LEU A 248 -14.02 18.21 -4.19
N ARG A 249 -13.07 18.28 -3.26
CA ARG A 249 -11.86 19.09 -3.37
C ARG A 249 -10.67 18.15 -3.44
N SER A 250 -9.74 18.41 -4.35
CA SER A 250 -8.48 17.68 -4.47
C SER A 250 -7.30 18.64 -4.57
N PHE A 251 -6.08 18.13 -4.46
CA PHE A 251 -4.86 18.93 -4.54
C PHE A 251 -3.67 18.09 -5.03
N GLY A 252 -2.66 18.77 -5.57
CA GLY A 252 -1.29 18.25 -5.69
C GLY A 252 -0.44 18.83 -4.58
N MET A 253 0.62 18.13 -4.15
CA MET A 253 1.61 18.67 -3.20
C MET A 253 2.44 19.81 -3.82
N ASP A 254 2.40 19.98 -5.13
CA ASP A 254 3.00 21.10 -5.87
C ASP A 254 2.13 22.36 -5.94
N ASP A 255 0.90 22.33 -5.41
CA ASP A 255 0.05 23.51 -5.24
C ASP A 255 0.70 24.46 -4.21
N ALA A 256 1.49 25.40 -4.70
CA ALA A 256 2.28 26.29 -3.85
C ALA A 256 1.42 27.25 -3.03
N GLU A 257 0.23 27.63 -3.50
CA GLU A 257 -0.64 28.54 -2.75
C GLU A 257 -1.31 27.81 -1.58
N LEU A 258 -1.76 26.58 -1.80
CA LEU A 258 -2.44 25.78 -0.77
C LEU A 258 -1.46 25.06 0.17
N MET A 259 -0.49 24.35 -0.38
CA MET A 259 0.31 23.36 0.36
C MET A 259 1.57 23.93 0.98
N TYR A 260 2.20 24.95 0.40
CA TYR A 260 3.46 25.46 0.94
C TYR A 260 3.28 26.16 2.30
N PRO A 261 2.19 26.91 2.57
CA PRO A 261 1.90 27.40 3.91
C PRO A 261 1.78 26.28 4.95
N ILE A 262 1.19 25.13 4.56
CA ILE A 262 1.07 23.93 5.40
C ILE A 262 2.45 23.35 5.69
N PHE A 263 3.28 23.11 4.66
CA PHE A 263 4.62 22.55 4.84
C PHE A 263 5.53 23.47 5.65
N GLU A 264 5.44 24.78 5.45
CA GLU A 264 6.16 25.77 6.24
C GLU A 264 5.72 25.75 7.71
N ARG A 265 4.42 25.54 7.98
CA ARG A 265 3.93 25.38 9.36
C ARG A 265 4.43 24.09 10.00
N VAL A 266 4.35 22.97 9.30
CA VAL A 266 4.88 21.66 9.74
C VAL A 266 6.36 21.79 10.12
N ARG A 267 7.16 22.39 9.23
CA ARG A 267 8.59 22.65 9.45
C ARG A 267 8.84 23.54 10.67
N LYS A 268 8.12 24.67 10.78
CA LYS A 268 8.24 25.62 11.91
C LYS A 268 7.88 25.01 13.25
N ARG A 269 6.95 24.05 13.27
CA ARG A 269 6.56 23.30 14.48
C ARG A 269 7.51 22.14 14.80
N GLY A 270 8.59 21.98 14.03
CA GLY A 270 9.64 20.99 14.28
C GLY A 270 9.32 19.58 13.76
N LEU A 271 8.22 19.42 13.03
CA LEU A 271 7.90 18.15 12.36
C LEU A 271 8.71 18.03 11.07
N ARG A 272 8.97 16.77 10.68
CA ARG A 272 9.71 16.44 9.46
C ARG A 272 8.94 15.54 8.52
N MET A 273 7.98 14.76 9.01
CA MET A 273 7.31 13.73 8.23
C MET A 273 5.98 14.21 7.66
N VAL A 274 5.83 14.05 6.34
CA VAL A 274 4.59 14.29 5.60
C VAL A 274 4.24 13.05 4.78
N ALA A 275 3.22 12.31 5.21
CA ALA A 275 2.74 11.14 4.49
C ALA A 275 1.55 11.49 3.61
N ILE A 276 1.60 11.12 2.33
CA ILE A 276 0.51 11.36 1.37
C ILE A 276 0.06 10.04 0.75
N HIS A 277 -1.25 9.80 0.78
CA HIS A 277 -1.86 8.65 0.11
C HIS A 277 -1.74 8.77 -1.41
N LYS A 278 -1.14 7.78 -2.09
CA LYS A 278 -0.93 7.78 -3.56
C LYS A 278 -1.15 6.39 -4.14
N ALA A 279 -1.13 6.28 -5.48
CA ALA A 279 -1.19 5.02 -6.26
C ALA A 279 -2.46 4.15 -6.15
N ILE A 280 -3.05 3.98 -4.97
CA ILE A 280 -4.31 3.24 -4.76
C ILE A 280 -5.47 4.22 -4.67
N VAL A 281 -6.39 4.16 -5.63
CA VAL A 281 -7.61 4.97 -5.65
C VAL A 281 -8.74 4.22 -4.95
N MET A 282 -9.45 4.89 -4.03
CA MET A 282 -10.64 4.34 -3.38
C MET A 282 -11.83 5.25 -3.61
N GLY A 283 -12.93 4.67 -4.11
CA GLY A 283 -14.15 5.39 -4.41
C GLY A 283 -14.18 6.04 -5.82
N PRO A 284 -15.33 6.62 -6.21
CA PRO A 284 -15.56 7.18 -7.53
C PRO A 284 -14.99 8.61 -7.64
N VAL A 285 -13.67 8.74 -7.55
CA VAL A 285 -12.96 10.03 -7.53
C VAL A 285 -11.97 10.14 -8.69
N PRO A 286 -11.53 11.36 -9.06
CA PRO A 286 -10.47 11.56 -10.04
C PRO A 286 -9.19 10.82 -9.63
N ILE A 287 -8.52 10.21 -10.62
CA ILE A 287 -7.28 9.46 -10.41
C ILE A 287 -6.06 10.37 -10.36
N GLU A 288 -6.14 11.54 -10.99
CA GLU A 288 -5.05 12.49 -11.18
C GLU A 288 -4.36 12.89 -9.87
N PRO A 289 -5.09 13.19 -8.76
CA PRO A 289 -4.48 13.49 -7.47
C PRO A 289 -3.70 12.32 -6.83
N TYR A 290 -3.81 11.10 -7.36
CA TYR A 290 -3.08 9.92 -6.86
C TYR A 290 -1.75 9.68 -7.57
N PHE A 291 -1.45 10.46 -8.62
CA PHE A 291 -0.15 10.41 -9.29
C PHE A 291 0.93 10.96 -8.36
N PRO A 292 2.12 10.32 -8.26
CA PRO A 292 3.14 10.74 -7.31
C PRO A 292 4.05 11.84 -7.84
N PHE A 293 4.06 12.12 -9.16
CA PHE A 293 5.09 12.95 -9.80
C PHE A 293 5.23 14.36 -9.21
N GLU A 294 4.11 14.96 -8.80
CA GLU A 294 4.07 16.28 -8.18
C GLU A 294 4.85 16.36 -6.85
N VAL A 295 5.04 15.24 -6.15
CA VAL A 295 5.72 15.18 -4.84
C VAL A 295 7.17 15.66 -4.97
N GLY A 296 7.79 15.49 -6.14
CA GLY A 296 9.13 15.98 -6.43
C GLY A 296 9.27 17.50 -6.36
N ALA A 297 8.20 18.26 -6.63
CA ALA A 297 8.22 19.72 -6.47
C ALA A 297 8.21 20.12 -4.98
N ALA A 298 7.34 19.50 -4.19
CA ALA A 298 7.31 19.70 -2.74
C ALA A 298 8.66 19.31 -2.09
N ALA A 299 9.21 18.16 -2.48
CA ALA A 299 10.48 17.66 -1.97
C ALA A 299 11.67 18.61 -2.25
N ARG A 300 11.68 19.29 -3.41
CA ARG A 300 12.69 20.31 -3.73
C ARG A 300 12.48 21.62 -2.98
N ALA A 301 11.23 22.03 -2.79
CA ALA A 301 10.91 23.27 -2.10
C ALA A 301 11.17 23.17 -0.59
N PHE A 302 11.05 21.97 -0.01
CA PHE A 302 11.22 21.71 1.42
C PHE A 302 12.17 20.53 1.67
N PRO A 303 13.49 20.68 1.39
CA PRO A 303 14.46 19.60 1.52
C PRO A 303 14.62 19.03 2.95
N GLU A 304 14.19 19.78 3.97
CA GLU A 304 14.26 19.41 5.39
C GLU A 304 13.12 18.48 5.82
N LEU A 305 12.01 18.53 5.08
CA LEU A 305 10.88 17.63 5.24
C LEU A 305 11.13 16.34 4.45
N THR A 306 10.60 15.23 4.97
CA THR A 306 10.55 13.95 4.28
C THR A 306 9.12 13.66 3.86
N PHE A 307 8.96 13.34 2.58
CA PHE A 307 7.68 13.03 1.96
C PHE A 307 7.55 11.53 1.77
N GLU A 308 6.60 10.92 2.46
CA GLU A 308 6.26 9.50 2.31
C GLU A 308 5.16 9.34 1.26
N ILE A 309 5.49 8.67 0.16
CA ILE A 309 4.53 8.20 -0.83
C ILE A 309 3.97 6.88 -0.32
N VAL A 310 2.76 6.95 0.23
CA VAL A 310 2.05 5.75 0.70
C VAL A 310 1.59 4.93 -0.50
N HIS A 311 1.80 3.61 -0.42
CA HIS A 311 1.64 2.65 -1.52
C HIS A 311 2.60 2.86 -2.69
N GLY A 312 3.76 3.48 -2.46
CA GLY A 312 4.75 3.75 -3.51
C GLY A 312 5.12 2.49 -4.30
N GLY A 313 5.02 2.57 -5.63
CA GLY A 313 5.28 1.44 -6.52
C GLY A 313 4.12 0.45 -6.72
N TRP A 314 2.98 0.61 -6.04
CA TRP A 314 1.77 -0.16 -6.38
C TRP A 314 1.31 0.11 -7.83
N ALA A 315 1.27 1.40 -8.16
CA ALA A 315 1.08 1.96 -9.49
C ALA A 315 2.12 3.07 -9.69
N PHE A 316 2.32 3.49 -10.95
CA PHE A 316 3.27 4.56 -11.31
C PHE A 316 4.70 4.23 -10.85
N MET A 317 5.17 3.03 -11.20
CA MET A 317 6.43 2.49 -10.70
C MET A 317 7.62 3.31 -11.17
N GLU A 318 7.69 3.59 -12.47
CA GLU A 318 8.77 4.30 -13.12
C GLU A 318 8.87 5.75 -12.62
N GLU A 319 7.72 6.40 -12.42
CA GLU A 319 7.65 7.73 -11.80
C GLU A 319 8.12 7.69 -10.34
N THR A 320 7.67 6.70 -9.57
CA THR A 320 8.09 6.52 -8.16
C THR A 320 9.60 6.30 -8.05
N VAL A 321 10.18 5.47 -8.92
CA VAL A 321 11.63 5.22 -8.98
C VAL A 321 12.39 6.50 -9.31
N SER A 322 11.93 7.27 -10.30
CA SER A 322 12.57 8.52 -10.70
C SER A 322 12.59 9.52 -9.55
N LEU A 323 11.48 9.64 -8.81
CA LEU A 323 11.39 10.48 -7.62
C LEU A 323 12.37 10.04 -6.53
N LEU A 324 12.44 8.74 -6.26
CA LEU A 324 13.36 8.19 -5.26
C LEU A 324 14.83 8.44 -5.64
N GLN A 325 15.19 8.34 -6.92
CA GLN A 325 16.56 8.58 -7.39
C GLN A 325 16.98 10.05 -7.29
N TRP A 326 16.06 10.99 -7.52
CA TRP A 326 16.38 12.41 -7.60
C TRP A 326 16.14 13.18 -6.29
N HIS A 327 15.35 12.64 -5.37
CA HIS A 327 15.00 13.30 -4.12
C HIS A 327 15.38 12.44 -2.91
N PRO A 328 16.44 12.79 -2.15
CA PRO A 328 16.87 12.01 -0.99
C PRO A 328 15.86 12.03 0.16
N ASN A 329 14.95 13.00 0.15
CA ASN A 329 13.90 13.20 1.15
C ASN A 329 12.53 12.66 0.72
N ILE A 330 12.48 11.77 -0.28
CA ILE A 330 11.28 10.97 -0.60
C ILE A 330 11.48 9.53 -0.11
N THR A 331 10.46 8.98 0.53
CA THR A 331 10.38 7.59 1.01
C THR A 331 9.09 6.94 0.53
N VAL A 332 9.04 5.61 0.52
CA VAL A 332 7.85 4.83 0.14
C VAL A 332 7.48 3.84 1.23
N SER A 333 6.19 3.57 1.41
CA SER A 333 5.71 2.48 2.28
C SER A 333 5.01 1.38 1.51
N THR A 334 5.17 0.15 1.99
CA THR A 334 4.70 -1.07 1.30
C THR A 334 3.24 -1.41 1.58
N GLU A 335 2.46 -0.50 2.19
CA GLU A 335 1.03 -0.73 2.45
C GLU A 335 0.32 -1.12 1.14
N GLY A 336 -0.60 -2.09 1.20
CA GLY A 336 -1.23 -2.69 0.02
C GLY A 336 -0.28 -3.64 -0.74
N THR A 337 0.94 -3.21 -1.09
CA THR A 337 1.97 -4.04 -1.73
C THR A 337 2.30 -5.27 -0.89
N THR A 338 2.33 -5.17 0.44
CA THR A 338 2.57 -6.30 1.35
C THR A 338 1.53 -7.42 1.18
N GLY A 339 0.27 -7.09 0.83
CA GLY A 339 -0.78 -8.06 0.51
C GLY A 339 -0.43 -9.00 -0.66
N LEU A 340 0.47 -8.55 -1.55
CA LEU A 340 0.94 -9.35 -2.69
C LEU A 340 1.85 -10.51 -2.27
N LEU A 341 2.40 -10.53 -1.05
CA LEU A 341 3.23 -11.65 -0.57
C LEU A 341 2.54 -13.01 -0.71
N PHE A 342 1.25 -13.08 -0.38
CA PHE A 342 0.46 -14.31 -0.57
C PHE A 342 -0.29 -14.33 -1.90
N LYS A 343 -0.79 -13.17 -2.35
CA LYS A 343 -1.65 -13.08 -3.54
C LYS A 343 -0.88 -13.25 -4.85
N ALA A 344 0.28 -12.60 -4.95
CA ALA A 344 1.09 -12.53 -6.17
C ALA A 344 2.58 -12.28 -5.81
N PRO A 345 3.26 -13.26 -5.17
CA PRO A 345 4.61 -13.06 -4.63
C PRO A 345 5.65 -12.65 -5.68
N ARG A 346 5.46 -13.06 -6.94
CA ARG A 346 6.31 -12.61 -8.05
C ARG A 346 6.19 -11.11 -8.30
N LYS A 347 4.96 -10.58 -8.28
CA LYS A 347 4.72 -9.13 -8.45
C LYS A 347 5.28 -8.34 -7.26
N PHE A 348 5.14 -8.88 -6.05
CA PHE A 348 5.81 -8.33 -4.86
C PHE A 348 7.33 -8.24 -5.06
N ALA A 349 7.96 -9.32 -5.54
CA ALA A 349 9.40 -9.36 -5.80
C ALA A 349 9.83 -8.30 -6.83
N GLU A 350 9.06 -8.15 -7.91
CA GLU A 350 9.33 -7.17 -8.96
C GLU A 350 9.22 -5.74 -8.45
N ILE A 351 8.18 -5.43 -7.66
CA ILE A 351 8.02 -4.11 -7.04
C ILE A 351 9.18 -3.81 -6.09
N LEU A 352 9.41 -4.69 -5.12
CA LEU A 352 10.43 -4.49 -4.11
C LEU A 352 11.85 -4.43 -4.71
N GLY A 353 12.15 -5.35 -5.63
CA GLY A 353 13.43 -5.41 -6.32
C GLY A 353 13.71 -4.15 -7.16
N THR A 354 12.69 -3.62 -7.83
CA THR A 354 12.80 -2.37 -8.60
C THR A 354 13.08 -1.17 -7.68
N LEU A 355 12.35 -1.05 -6.56
CA LEU A 355 12.58 0.01 -5.57
C LEU A 355 13.99 -0.08 -4.94
N MET A 356 14.47 -1.29 -4.66
CA MET A 356 15.81 -1.52 -4.14
C MET A 356 16.90 -1.18 -5.16
N ALA A 357 16.72 -1.59 -6.42
CA ALA A 357 17.63 -1.30 -7.52
C ALA A 357 17.74 0.20 -7.82
N ALA A 358 16.71 0.99 -7.47
CA ALA A 358 16.74 2.45 -7.55
C ALA A 358 17.69 3.10 -6.53
N GLY A 359 18.35 2.33 -5.65
CA GLY A 359 19.22 2.86 -4.60
C GLY A 359 18.45 3.45 -3.42
N ALA A 360 17.18 3.06 -3.23
CA ALA A 360 16.29 3.58 -2.20
C ALA A 360 15.97 2.56 -1.10
N THR A 361 16.78 1.51 -0.96
CA THR A 361 16.54 0.41 0.00
C THR A 361 16.40 0.90 1.44
N ASP A 362 17.10 1.97 1.81
CA ASP A 362 17.05 2.63 3.13
C ASP A 362 15.84 3.56 3.32
N ARG A 363 14.99 3.71 2.29
CA ARG A 363 13.79 4.55 2.21
C ARG A 363 12.56 3.75 1.77
N ILE A 364 12.60 2.43 1.98
CA ILE A 364 11.44 1.55 1.85
C ILE A 364 10.98 1.20 3.27
N LEU A 365 9.73 1.52 3.57
CA LEU A 365 9.11 1.32 4.88
C LEU A 365 8.18 0.11 4.84
N TRP A 366 8.38 -0.82 5.75
CA TRP A 366 7.41 -1.89 5.99
C TRP A 366 6.08 -1.31 6.47
N ALA A 367 5.01 -1.64 5.77
CA ALA A 367 3.67 -1.26 6.17
C ALA A 367 2.64 -2.33 5.78
N ILE A 368 1.73 -2.65 6.70
CA ILE A 368 0.61 -3.57 6.46
C ILE A 368 -0.67 -2.81 6.12
N GLY A 369 -0.89 -1.66 6.74
CA GLY A 369 -2.14 -0.89 6.66
C GLY A 369 -3.10 -1.13 7.82
N GLY A 370 -2.54 -1.43 9.00
CA GLY A 370 -3.30 -1.75 10.21
C GLY A 370 -4.17 -3.00 10.09
N LEU A 371 -5.39 -2.92 10.60
CA LEU A 371 -6.28 -4.08 10.72
C LEU A 371 -7.03 -4.45 9.43
N MET A 372 -6.61 -3.94 8.26
CA MET A 372 -7.12 -4.42 6.97
C MET A 372 -6.86 -5.92 6.82
N ILE A 373 -5.70 -6.41 7.27
CA ILE A 373 -5.33 -7.83 7.30
C ILE A 373 -4.50 -8.07 8.56
N HIS A 374 -4.50 -9.30 9.09
CA HIS A 374 -3.67 -9.60 10.25
C HIS A 374 -2.18 -9.63 9.87
N SER A 375 -1.35 -8.83 10.53
CA SER A 375 0.07 -8.59 10.18
C SER A 375 0.98 -9.83 10.29
N ARG A 376 0.81 -10.63 11.35
CA ARG A 376 1.69 -11.77 11.70
C ARG A 376 2.13 -12.66 10.52
N ASP A 377 1.19 -13.19 9.73
CA ASP A 377 1.55 -14.12 8.64
C ASP A 377 2.39 -13.42 7.56
N PHE A 378 2.19 -12.11 7.34
CA PHE A 378 2.96 -11.32 6.37
C PHE A 378 4.36 -10.99 6.87
N GLU A 379 4.51 -10.62 8.15
CA GLU A 379 5.82 -10.40 8.78
C GLU A 379 6.67 -11.67 8.68
N GLU A 380 6.10 -12.83 9.04
CA GLU A 380 6.80 -14.10 8.96
C GLU A 380 7.07 -14.54 7.51
N ALA A 381 6.15 -14.25 6.58
CA ALA A 381 6.34 -14.52 5.16
C ALA A 381 7.47 -13.68 4.57
N PHE A 382 7.49 -12.37 4.87
CA PHE A 382 8.53 -11.46 4.42
C PHE A 382 9.91 -11.85 4.96
N TRP A 383 10.00 -12.24 6.24
CA TRP A 383 11.26 -12.68 6.82
C TRP A 383 11.85 -13.92 6.12
N ARG A 384 10.98 -14.84 5.71
CA ARG A 384 11.34 -16.05 4.93
C ARG A 384 11.51 -15.79 3.44
N PHE A 385 11.05 -14.65 2.96
CA PHE A 385 11.07 -14.33 1.54
C PHE A 385 12.52 -14.11 1.07
N GLU A 386 12.82 -14.65 -0.10
CA GLU A 386 14.08 -14.48 -0.80
C GLU A 386 13.78 -13.92 -2.19
N MET A 387 14.62 -12.99 -2.66
CA MET A 387 14.50 -12.48 -4.02
C MET A 387 14.69 -13.65 -5.01
N PRO A 388 13.73 -13.91 -5.92
CA PRO A 388 13.87 -14.98 -6.90
C PRO A 388 15.15 -14.86 -7.71
N GLN A 389 15.91 -15.95 -7.82
CA GLN A 389 17.22 -15.95 -8.46
C GLN A 389 17.17 -15.45 -9.91
N ASP A 390 16.10 -15.74 -10.65
CA ASP A 390 15.95 -15.30 -12.03
C ASP A 390 15.69 -13.79 -12.17
N LEU A 391 15.15 -13.13 -11.12
CA LEU A 391 15.08 -11.66 -11.08
C LEU A 391 16.42 -11.03 -10.74
N ILE A 392 17.23 -11.70 -9.91
CA ILE A 392 18.62 -11.29 -9.67
C ILE A 392 19.43 -11.41 -10.97
N ASP A 393 19.42 -12.58 -11.60
CA ASP A 393 20.24 -12.85 -12.78
C ASP A 393 19.75 -12.08 -14.02
N GLY A 394 18.44 -11.92 -14.17
CA GLY A 394 17.83 -11.29 -15.35
C GLY A 394 17.75 -9.77 -15.28
N TYR A 395 17.25 -9.23 -14.16
CA TYR A 395 17.06 -7.77 -13.98
C TYR A 395 18.17 -7.11 -13.17
N GLY A 396 19.08 -7.88 -12.56
CA GLY A 396 20.10 -7.34 -11.68
C GLY A 396 19.56 -6.88 -10.33
N PHE A 397 18.40 -7.38 -9.88
CA PHE A 397 17.84 -6.97 -8.60
C PHE A 397 18.73 -7.40 -7.43
N PRO A 398 18.88 -6.55 -6.39
CA PRO A 398 19.69 -6.91 -5.24
C PRO A 398 19.04 -8.05 -4.43
N PRO A 399 19.83 -8.92 -3.80
CA PRO A 399 19.31 -9.96 -2.92
C PRO A 399 18.68 -9.35 -1.65
N LEU A 400 17.64 -10.01 -1.13
CA LEU A 400 17.04 -9.67 0.17
C LEU A 400 17.81 -10.30 1.32
N THR A 401 18.93 -9.68 1.68
CA THR A 401 19.73 -10.09 2.84
C THR A 401 18.97 -9.86 4.15
N ASP A 402 19.42 -10.49 5.24
CA ASP A 402 18.79 -10.27 6.56
C ASP A 402 18.98 -8.82 7.04
N GLU A 403 20.08 -8.16 6.69
CA GLU A 403 20.30 -6.73 6.96
C GLU A 403 19.25 -5.86 6.25
N VAL A 404 19.04 -6.07 4.95
CA VAL A 404 18.02 -5.34 4.18
C VAL A 404 16.62 -5.56 4.76
N LYS A 405 16.29 -6.81 5.12
CA LYS A 405 14.98 -7.13 5.73
C LYS A 405 14.80 -6.46 7.09
N ARG A 406 15.84 -6.38 7.93
CA ARG A 406 15.81 -5.62 9.20
C ARG A 406 15.65 -4.12 8.96
N GLY A 407 16.31 -3.60 7.92
CA GLY A 407 16.11 -2.25 7.39
C GLY A 407 14.64 -1.96 7.15
N ILE A 408 14.04 -2.70 6.22
CA ILE A 408 12.66 -2.53 5.78
C ILE A 408 11.68 -2.73 6.94
N LEU A 409 11.82 -3.81 7.73
CA LEU A 409 10.91 -4.15 8.83
C LEU A 409 10.85 -3.13 9.96
N GLY A 410 11.83 -2.25 10.10
CA GLY A 410 11.71 -1.20 11.12
C GLY A 410 12.86 -0.23 11.25
N LEU A 411 14.09 -0.59 10.90
CA LEU A 411 15.24 0.31 11.10
C LEU A 411 15.17 1.55 10.19
N ASN A 412 14.62 1.42 8.97
CA ASN A 412 14.42 2.54 8.06
C ASN A 412 13.44 3.57 8.64
N ALA A 413 12.27 3.12 9.13
CA ALA A 413 11.27 3.97 9.76
C ALA A 413 11.81 4.61 11.05
N ALA A 414 12.50 3.82 11.89
CA ALA A 414 13.11 4.31 13.12
C ALA A 414 14.12 5.44 12.86
N ARG A 415 14.98 5.28 11.84
CA ARG A 415 15.94 6.31 11.43
C ARG A 415 15.25 7.60 10.98
N LEU A 416 14.18 7.49 10.19
CA LEU A 416 13.44 8.65 9.68
C LEU A 416 12.70 9.41 10.79
N LEU A 417 12.19 8.70 11.79
CA LEU A 417 11.60 9.29 12.99
C LEU A 417 12.64 9.79 14.02
N GLY A 418 13.92 9.54 13.80
CA GLY A 418 14.99 9.90 14.74
C GLY A 418 14.97 9.07 16.03
N LEU A 419 14.45 7.83 15.98
CA LEU A 419 14.36 6.95 17.13
C LEU A 419 15.68 6.23 17.40
N ASP A 420 16.09 6.23 18.67
CA ASP A 420 17.08 5.27 19.15
C ASP A 420 16.38 3.93 19.41
N VAL A 421 16.64 2.94 18.56
CA VAL A 421 16.04 1.61 18.62
C VAL A 421 16.32 0.91 19.96
N GLN A 422 17.48 1.12 20.57
CA GLN A 422 17.80 0.50 21.86
C GLN A 422 17.05 1.18 23.00
N ALA A 423 16.92 2.51 22.95
CA ALA A 423 16.10 3.25 23.89
C ALA A 423 14.62 2.84 23.78
N THR A 424 14.09 2.72 22.56
CA THR A 424 12.71 2.26 22.32
C THR A 424 12.49 0.85 22.84
N LYS A 425 13.42 -0.09 22.56
CA LYS A 425 13.36 -1.46 23.10
C LYS A 425 13.37 -1.47 24.62
N SER A 426 14.17 -0.61 25.25
CA SER A 426 14.26 -0.51 26.70
C SER A 426 12.97 0.06 27.30
N ALA A 427 12.35 1.05 26.65
CA ALA A 427 11.10 1.65 27.10
C ALA A 427 9.93 0.66 27.11
N ILE A 428 9.90 -0.29 26.16
CA ILE A 428 8.82 -1.26 26.00
C ILE A 428 9.13 -2.63 26.64
N ALA A 429 10.26 -2.76 27.35
CA ALA A 429 10.77 -4.03 27.86
C ALA A 429 9.97 -4.60 29.05
N ASN A 430 9.10 -3.80 29.67
CA ASN A 430 8.37 -4.17 30.89
C ASN A 430 6.85 -4.22 30.69
N ASP A 431 6.34 -3.96 29.49
CA ASP A 431 4.90 -4.11 29.22
C ASP A 431 4.52 -5.57 28.88
N GLU A 432 3.22 -5.84 28.79
CA GLU A 432 2.65 -7.16 28.55
C GLU A 432 3.05 -7.80 27.21
N PHE A 433 3.59 -7.01 26.28
CA PHE A 433 4.09 -7.45 24.99
C PHE A 433 5.63 -7.41 24.95
N ALA A 434 6.36 -7.38 26.05
CA ALA A 434 7.82 -7.38 25.98
C ALA A 434 8.38 -8.64 25.28
N LYS A 435 9.44 -8.48 24.46
CA LYS A 435 10.18 -9.62 23.88
C LYS A 435 11.14 -10.23 24.92
N PRO A 436 11.40 -11.56 24.90
CA PRO A 436 10.84 -12.55 24.00
C PRO A 436 9.39 -12.90 24.38
N ARG A 437 8.45 -12.73 23.44
CA ARG A 437 7.03 -12.98 23.69
C ARG A 437 6.56 -14.28 23.07
N ARG A 438 5.55 -14.90 23.68
CA ARG A 438 4.74 -15.94 23.05
C ARG A 438 3.50 -15.25 22.49
N LEU A 439 3.37 -15.26 21.16
CA LEU A 439 2.26 -14.58 20.49
C LEU A 439 0.93 -15.26 20.82
N ALA A 440 -0.09 -14.43 21.10
CA ALA A 440 -1.45 -14.88 21.25
C ALA A 440 -2.02 -15.37 19.90
N PRO A 441 -3.11 -16.17 19.90
CA PRO A 441 -3.82 -16.51 18.68
C PRO A 441 -4.34 -15.25 17.99
N GLN A 442 -4.26 -15.21 16.67
CA GLN A 442 -4.68 -14.07 15.85
C GLN A 442 -6.19 -13.84 15.96
N TRP A 443 -6.60 -12.58 16.09
CA TRP A 443 -7.97 -12.14 16.39
C TRP A 443 -8.52 -12.64 17.74
N SER A 444 -7.67 -12.92 18.72
CA SER A 444 -8.11 -13.39 20.04
C SER A 444 -8.81 -12.30 20.86
N GLU A 445 -8.32 -11.06 20.82
CA GLU A 445 -8.98 -9.93 21.50
C GLU A 445 -10.35 -9.64 20.87
N LEU A 446 -10.39 -9.60 19.54
CA LEU A 446 -11.64 -9.42 18.79
C LEU A 446 -12.70 -10.47 19.13
N ARG A 447 -12.30 -11.74 19.29
CA ARG A 447 -13.20 -12.83 19.71
C ARG A 447 -13.62 -12.73 21.18
N ARG A 448 -12.77 -12.21 22.07
CA ARG A 448 -13.13 -11.97 23.47
C ARG A 448 -14.18 -10.89 23.61
N HIS A 449 -14.08 -9.81 22.84
CA HIS A 449 -15.09 -8.74 22.80
C HIS A 449 -16.44 -9.20 22.19
N ALA A 450 -16.44 -10.29 21.44
CA ALA A 450 -17.65 -10.84 20.80
C ALA A 450 -18.40 -11.86 21.67
N ALA A 451 -17.75 -12.41 22.71
CA ALA A 451 -18.31 -13.36 23.68
C ALA A 451 -18.84 -12.60 24.90
#